data_AF-A0A919ZTD2-F1
#
_entry.id   AF-A0A919ZTD2-F1
#
_cell.length_a   1.000
_cell.length_b   1.000
_cell.length_c   1.000
_cell.angle_alpha   90.00
_cell.angle_beta   90.00
_cell.angle_gamma   90.00
#
_symmetry.space_group_name_H-M   'P 1'
#
loop_
_entity.id
_entity.type
_entity.pdbx_description
1 polymer ?
#
loop_
_entity_poly.entity_id
_entity_poly.type
_entity_poly.pdbx_seq_one_letter_code
_entity_poly.pdbx_strand_id
1 'polypeptide(L)'
;MTDLTKNPDLRLRDKPDDFFGDWKWREGLAELMVPIIGRLYRNGVNVLMYGHSLINQSPIEIMKSHRFIRRVEDTEISELETYPFLQRIELKILKIVRLI
;
A
#
# COMPACT_ATOMS: atom_id res chain seq x y z
N MET A 1 18.35 -12.80 20.00
CA MET A 1 17.46 -11.63 19.90
C MET A 1 17.53 -11.16 18.45
N THR A 2 16.64 -11.66 17.61
CA THR A 2 16.62 -11.28 16.19
C THR A 2 16.27 -9.80 16.12
N ASP A 3 17.09 -9.02 15.43
CA ASP A 3 16.91 -7.58 15.27
C ASP A 3 15.53 -7.29 14.66
N LEU A 4 14.61 -6.77 15.48
CA LEU A 4 13.23 -6.47 15.11
C LEU A 4 13.15 -5.33 14.08
N THR A 5 14.23 -4.55 13.86
CA THR A 5 14.28 -3.55 12.80
C THR A 5 14.40 -4.16 11.39
N LYS A 6 14.77 -5.44 11.30
CA LYS A 6 14.86 -6.19 10.03
C LYS A 6 13.58 -6.91 9.65
N ASN A 7 12.63 -7.09 10.58
CA ASN A 7 11.31 -7.61 10.28
C ASN A 7 10.28 -6.46 10.31
N PRO A 8 9.80 -5.96 9.16
CA PRO A 8 8.83 -4.86 9.12
C PRO A 8 7.54 -5.19 9.88
N ASP A 9 7.24 -6.49 10.05
CA ASP A 9 6.00 -7.00 10.64
C ASP A 9 5.89 -6.79 12.16
N LEU A 10 6.97 -6.37 12.85
CA LEU A 10 7.03 -6.27 14.33
C LEU A 10 7.20 -4.83 14.85
N ARG A 11 6.91 -3.82 14.03
CA ARG A 11 7.10 -2.41 14.43
C ARG A 11 5.97 -1.95 15.37
N LEU A 12 6.34 -1.56 16.59
CA LEU A 12 5.51 -0.71 17.44
C LEU A 12 5.45 0.67 16.78
N ARG A 13 4.27 1.07 16.31
CA ARG A 13 4.09 2.44 15.82
C ARG A 13 4.14 3.42 16.98
N ASP A 14 5.16 4.27 16.97
CA ASP A 14 5.17 5.46 17.82
C ASP A 14 3.91 6.28 17.52
N LYS A 15 3.13 6.59 18.56
CA LYS A 15 1.93 7.42 18.41
C LYS A 15 2.35 8.77 17.84
N PRO A 16 1.80 9.19 16.69
CA PRO A 16 2.13 10.51 16.15
C PRO A 16 1.71 11.60 17.13
N ASP A 17 2.58 12.59 17.34
CA ASP A 17 2.21 13.81 18.10
C ASP A 17 1.13 14.61 17.36
N ASP A 18 1.12 14.55 16.02
CA ASP A 18 0.08 15.11 15.14
C ASP A 18 -0.64 14.01 14.35
N PHE A 19 -1.82 13.62 14.86
CA PHE A 19 -2.68 12.62 14.22
C PHE A 19 -3.26 13.10 12.88
N PHE A 20 -3.55 14.40 12.75
CA PHE A 20 -4.21 14.92 11.55
C PHE A 20 -3.21 15.05 10.40
N GLY A 21 -2.00 15.56 10.68
CA GLY A 21 -0.92 15.64 9.70
C GLY A 21 -0.49 14.26 9.19
N ASP A 22 -0.30 13.28 10.07
CA ASP A 22 0.01 11.91 9.66
C ASP A 22 -1.11 11.30 8.80
N TRP A 23 -2.38 11.50 9.20
CA TRP A 23 -3.51 11.01 8.42
C TRP A 23 -3.55 11.66 7.02
N LYS A 24 -3.33 12.98 6.93
CA LYS A 24 -3.28 13.71 5.65
C LYS A 24 -2.14 13.24 4.74
N TRP A 25 -0.97 12.98 5.32
CA TRP A 25 0.16 12.44 4.57
C TRP A 25 -0.15 11.06 3.99
N ARG A 26 -0.75 10.17 4.78
CA ARG A 26 -1.17 8.83 4.34
C ARG A 26 -2.28 8.87 3.31
N GLU A 27 -3.23 9.80 3.44
CA GLU A 27 -4.25 10.07 2.42
C GLU A 27 -3.59 10.42 1.08
N GLY A 28 -2.60 11.31 1.09
CA GLY A 28 -1.84 11.65 -0.13
C GLY A 28 -1.11 10.47 -0.76
N LEU A 29 -0.54 9.56 0.04
CA LEU A 29 0.06 8.32 -0.49
C LEU A 29 -1.00 7.42 -1.13
N ALA A 30 -2.15 7.25 -0.49
CA ALA A 30 -3.24 6.46 -1.02
C ALA A 30 -3.80 7.06 -2.32
N GLU A 31 -3.88 8.39 -2.43
CA GLU A 31 -4.23 9.09 -3.67
C GLU A 31 -3.28 8.77 -4.82
N LEU A 32 -1.98 8.70 -4.53
CA LEU A 32 -0.98 8.31 -5.53
C LEU A 32 -1.08 6.83 -5.94
N MET A 33 -1.65 5.97 -5.10
CA MET A 33 -1.87 4.54 -5.42
C MET A 33 -2.99 4.34 -6.45
N VAL A 34 -4.05 5.14 -6.41
CA VAL A 34 -5.23 5.02 -7.29
C VAL A 34 -4.85 4.93 -8.79
N PRO A 35 -4.07 5.87 -9.36
CA PRO A 35 -3.72 5.81 -10.78
C PRO A 35 -2.78 4.64 -11.12
N ILE A 36 -1.93 4.20 -10.18
CA ILE A 36 -1.05 3.03 -10.36
C ILE A 36 -1.90 1.76 -10.48
N ILE A 37 -2.83 1.56 -9.54
CA ILE A 37 -3.75 0.42 -9.53
C ILE A 37 -4.57 0.39 -10.83
N GLY A 38 -5.09 1.54 -11.26
CA GLY A 38 -5.82 1.64 -12.52
C GLY A 38 -4.99 1.26 -13.75
N ARG A 39 -3.70 1.62 -13.79
CA ARG A 39 -2.78 1.22 -14.88
C ARG A 39 -2.46 -0.26 -14.84
N LEU A 40 -2.20 -0.81 -13.66
CA LEU A 40 -1.98 -2.25 -13.47
C LEU A 40 -3.18 -3.07 -13.96
N TYR A 41 -4.39 -2.64 -13.60
CA TYR A 41 -5.62 -3.31 -14.02
C TYR A 41 -5.80 -3.32 -15.54
N ARG A 42 -5.55 -2.18 -16.21
CA ARG A 42 -5.61 -2.11 -17.68
C ARG A 42 -4.56 -2.99 -18.37
N ASN A 43 -3.46 -3.31 -17.70
CA ASN A 43 -2.43 -4.24 -18.17
C ASN A 43 -2.73 -5.70 -17.76
N GLY A 44 -3.95 -6.00 -17.30
CA GLY A 44 -4.37 -7.34 -16.91
C GLY A 44 -3.94 -7.78 -15.50
N VAL A 45 -3.39 -6.87 -14.69
CA VAL A 45 -2.95 -7.18 -13.32
C VAL A 45 -3.95 -6.65 -12.31
N ASN A 46 -4.66 -7.57 -11.65
CA ASN A 46 -5.57 -7.23 -10.55
C ASN A 46 -4.79 -7.17 -9.23
N VAL A 47 -4.87 -6.03 -8.53
CA VAL A 47 -4.25 -5.85 -7.22
C VAL A 47 -5.27 -6.20 -6.15
N LEU A 48 -4.99 -7.25 -5.40
CA LEU A 48 -5.79 -7.75 -4.30
C LEU A 48 -5.04 -7.50 -2.99
N MET A 49 -5.78 -7.13 -1.96
CA MET A 49 -5.26 -6.99 -0.61
C MET A 49 -6.17 -7.80 0.33
N TYR A 50 -5.63 -8.89 0.88
CA TYR A 50 -6.40 -9.86 1.69
C TYR A 50 -7.68 -10.34 1.00
N GLY A 51 -7.59 -10.63 -0.30
CA GLY A 51 -8.73 -11.08 -1.10
C GLY A 51 -9.69 -9.96 -1.55
N HIS A 52 -9.53 -8.72 -1.06
CA HIS A 52 -10.30 -7.57 -1.52
C HIS A 52 -9.62 -6.86 -2.69
N SER A 53 -10.34 -6.64 -3.77
CA SER A 53 -9.79 -5.91 -4.92
C SER A 53 -9.65 -4.43 -4.60
N LEU A 54 -8.51 -3.84 -4.98
CA LEU A 54 -8.26 -2.41 -4.85
C LEU A 54 -8.73 -1.59 -6.07
N ILE A 55 -9.37 -2.23 -7.05
CA ILE A 55 -9.89 -1.57 -8.25
C ILE A 55 -11.08 -0.68 -7.86
N ASN A 56 -11.13 0.52 -8.45
CA ASN A 56 -12.17 1.53 -8.22
C ASN A 56 -12.35 1.94 -6.76
N GLN A 57 -11.36 1.69 -5.91
CA GLN A 57 -11.38 2.12 -4.52
C GLN A 57 -10.92 3.58 -4.41
N SER A 58 -11.60 4.34 -3.56
CA SER A 58 -11.16 5.67 -3.15
C SER A 58 -9.89 5.59 -2.27
N PRO A 59 -9.12 6.68 -2.14
CA PRO A 59 -7.98 6.74 -1.23
C PRO A 59 -8.34 6.32 0.20
N ILE A 60 -9.51 6.78 0.67
CA ILE A 60 -10.04 6.46 2.00
C ILE A 60 -10.32 4.95 2.14
N GLU A 61 -10.87 4.31 1.11
CA GLU A 61 -11.12 2.86 1.10
C GLU A 61 -9.82 2.05 1.06
N ILE A 62 -8.82 2.52 0.32
CA ILE A 62 -7.47 1.93 0.33
C ILE A 62 -6.89 2.00 1.75
N MET A 63 -6.96 3.15 2.42
CA MET A 63 -6.52 3.30 3.82
C MET A 63 -7.33 2.42 4.79
N LYS A 64 -8.64 2.31 4.60
CA LYS A 64 -9.49 1.41 5.42
C LYS A 64 -9.07 -0.04 5.26
N SER A 65 -8.75 -0.44 4.04
CA SER A 65 -8.31 -1.81 3.75
C SER A 65 -6.97 -2.10 4.45
N HIS A 66 -6.04 -1.14 4.51
CA HIS A 66 -4.80 -1.29 5.29
C HIS A 66 -5.09 -1.41 6.79
N ARG A 67 -6.02 -0.60 7.32
CA ARG A 67 -6.44 -0.69 8.73
C ARG A 67 -7.13 -2.02 9.06
N PHE A 68 -7.85 -2.61 8.11
CA PHE A 68 -8.50 -3.91 8.31
C PHE A 68 -7.45 -5.00 8.56
N ILE A 69 -6.40 -5.04 7.74
CA ILE A 69 -5.29 -6.00 7.89
C ILE A 69 -4.68 -5.92 9.29
N ARG A 70 -4.43 -4.71 9.78
CA ARG A 70 -3.85 -4.50 11.12
C ARG A 70 -4.69 -5.12 12.23
N ARG A 71 -6.02 -5.17 12.06
CA ARG A 71 -6.93 -5.80 13.05
C ARG A 71 -6.90 -7.32 12.98
N VAL A 72 -6.56 -7.89 11.83
CA VAL A 72 -6.63 -9.34 11.60
C VAL A 72 -5.31 -10.01 11.93
N GLU A 73 -4.17 -9.43 11.55
CA GLU A 73 -2.86 -10.07 11.69
C GLU A 73 -1.97 -9.53 12.82
N ASP A 74 -2.46 -8.60 13.64
CA ASP A 74 -1.66 -7.90 14.67
C ASP A 74 -0.31 -7.34 14.11
N THR A 75 -0.26 -7.20 12.78
CA THR A 75 0.92 -6.90 11.97
C THR A 75 0.65 -5.60 11.23
N GLU A 76 1.60 -4.68 11.29
CA GLU A 76 1.44 -3.38 10.65
C GLU A 76 1.82 -3.44 9.17
N ILE A 77 0.81 -3.41 8.28
CA ILE A 77 1.02 -3.03 6.88
C ILE A 77 0.51 -1.59 6.69
N SER A 78 1.40 -0.72 6.23
CA SER A 78 1.14 0.69 6.00
C SER A 78 1.20 1.08 4.52
N GLU A 79 0.54 2.18 4.18
CA GLU A 79 0.54 2.74 2.83
C GLU A 79 1.97 3.08 2.36
N LEU A 80 2.85 3.43 3.32
CA LEU A 80 4.28 3.69 3.09
C LEU A 80 5.04 2.47 2.58
N GLU A 81 4.63 1.27 3.00
CA GLU A 81 5.27 0.02 2.59
C GLU A 81 4.68 -0.46 1.27
N THR A 82 3.35 -0.45 1.15
CA THR A 82 2.65 -0.95 -0.03
C THR A 82 2.91 -0.07 -1.27
N TYR A 83 3.04 1.24 -1.10
CA TYR A 83 3.21 2.17 -2.22
C TYR A 83 4.47 1.92 -3.07
N PRO A 84 5.69 1.81 -2.50
CA PRO A 84 6.89 1.41 -3.24
C PRO A 84 6.75 0.08 -3.98
N PHE A 85 6.07 -0.91 -3.39
CA PHE A 85 5.83 -2.19 -4.07
C PHE A 85 4.97 -2.02 -5.32
N LEU A 86 3.87 -1.25 -5.24
CA LEU A 86 3.02 -0.96 -6.39
C LEU A 86 3.80 -0.24 -7.50
N GLN A 87 4.60 0.78 -7.15
CA GLN A 87 5.47 1.46 -8.11
C GLN A 87 6.44 0.50 -8.79
N ARG A 88 7.02 -0.44 -8.02
CA ARG A 88 8.00 -1.39 -8.56
C ARG A 88 7.36 -2.38 -9.52
N ILE A 89 6.17 -2.87 -9.20
CA ILE A 89 5.39 -3.76 -10.08
C ILE A 89 5.06 -3.04 -11.39
N GLU A 90 4.55 -1.82 -11.28
CA GLU A 90 4.22 -0.98 -12.43
C GLU A 90 5.45 -0.78 -13.35
N LEU A 91 6.57 -0.37 -12.76
CA LEU A 91 7.82 -0.15 -13.50
C LEU A 91 8.29 -1.40 -14.25
N LYS A 92 8.17 -2.58 -13.62
CA LYS A 92 8.61 -3.84 -14.23
C LYS A 92 7.74 -4.21 -15.43
N ILE A 93 6.42 -4.05 -15.32
CA ILE A 93 5.48 -4.33 -16.42
C ILE A 93 5.69 -3.37 -17.58
N LEU A 94 5.78 -2.06 -17.31
CA LEU A 94 5.99 -1.06 -18.36
C LEU A 94 7.30 -1.25 -19.13
N LYS A 95 8.37 -1.73 -18.47
CA LYS A 95 9.63 -2.05 -19.14
C LYS A 95 9.52 -3.27 -20.04
N ILE A 96 8.79 -4.30 -19.63
CA ILE A 96 8.58 -5.51 -20.46
C ILE A 96 7.80 -5.13 -21.73
N VAL A 97 6.70 -4.38 -21.60
CA VAL A 97 5.86 -3.98 -22.74
C VAL A 97 6.61 -3.07 -23.72
N ARG A 98 7.57 -2.26 -23.26
CA ARG A 98 8.38 -1.38 -24.15
C ARG A 98 9.56 -2.08 -24.84
N LEU A 99 9.89 -3.31 -24.44
CA LEU A 99 11.02 -4.07 -24.98
C LEU A 99 10.60 -5.13 -26.03
N ILE A 100 9.29 -5.31 -26.22
CA ILE A 100 8.68 -6.20 -27.22
C ILE A 100 8.15 -5.31 -28.36
#